data_AF-A0A3N0HWS5-F1
#
_entry.id   AF-A0A3N0HWS5-F1
#
_cell.length_a   1.000
_cell.length_b   1.000
_cell.length_c   1.000
_cell.angle_alpha   90.00
_cell.angle_beta   90.00
_cell.angle_gamma   90.00
#
_symmetry.space_group_name_H-M   'P 1'
#
loop_
_entity.id
_entity.type
_entity.pdbx_description
1 polymer ?
#
loop_
_entity_poly.entity_id
_entity_poly.type
_entity_poly.pdbx_seq_one_letter_code
_entity_poly.pdbx_strand_id
1 'polypeptide(L)'
;MLMKGTPSPNVIYPVGDVHDLADLHILAMEKEVADGQRFIAESEEMTMPQMARLLKEQYPNYKVRTMVIPNFVIGIMAHFQAPMKVLNTIIGLKYHQNNTKARTLLRWNPRPAKETVLDTVNYMIASHII
;
A
#
# COMPACT_ATOMS: atom_id res chain seq x y z
N MET A 1 -4.66 -11.95 -4.20
CA MET A 1 -5.99 -11.74 -3.57
C MET A 1 -6.89 -10.88 -4.45
N LEU A 2 -6.52 -9.61 -4.74
CA LEU A 2 -7.32 -8.73 -5.61
C LEU A 2 -7.42 -9.24 -7.07
N MET A 3 -6.29 -9.65 -7.66
CA MET A 3 -6.23 -10.20 -9.03
C MET A 3 -6.94 -11.56 -9.20
N LYS A 4 -7.39 -12.19 -8.10
CA LYS A 4 -8.14 -13.46 -8.11
C LYS A 4 -9.64 -13.26 -7.86
N GLY A 5 -10.09 -12.01 -7.72
CA GLY A 5 -11.51 -11.66 -7.63
C GLY A 5 -12.09 -11.75 -6.24
N THR A 6 -11.25 -11.64 -5.20
CA THR A 6 -11.71 -11.50 -3.82
C THR A 6 -12.19 -10.06 -3.57
N PRO A 7 -13.38 -9.84 -2.98
CA PRO A 7 -13.81 -8.52 -2.53
C PRO A 7 -12.81 -7.90 -1.54
N SER A 8 -12.71 -6.57 -1.53
CA SER A 8 -11.73 -5.85 -0.72
C SER A 8 -12.33 -5.34 0.60
N PRO A 9 -11.65 -5.46 1.74
CA PRO A 9 -12.03 -4.75 2.96
C PRO A 9 -11.72 -3.25 2.84
N ASN A 10 -12.42 -2.41 3.62
CA ASN A 10 -12.15 -0.98 3.66
C ASN A 10 -10.98 -0.66 4.61
N VAL A 11 -9.76 -0.96 4.16
CA VAL A 11 -8.51 -0.73 4.89
C VAL A 11 -7.63 0.23 4.10
N ILE A 12 -7.05 1.21 4.81
CA ILE A 12 -6.04 2.12 4.28
C ILE A 12 -4.68 1.42 4.37
N TYR A 13 -3.93 1.43 3.27
CA TYR A 13 -2.54 0.96 3.25
C TYR A 13 -1.64 2.14 2.92
N PRO A 14 -0.66 2.44 3.78
CA PRO A 14 0.45 3.28 3.37
C PRO A 14 1.30 2.55 2.33
N VAL A 15 1.63 3.23 1.23
CA VAL A 15 2.33 2.64 0.09
C VAL A 15 3.76 3.18 0.04
N GLY A 16 4.73 2.27 0.13
CA GLY A 16 6.15 2.56 -0.07
C GLY A 16 6.74 1.65 -1.14
N ASP A 17 7.50 2.24 -2.07
CA ASP A 17 8.28 1.48 -3.04
C ASP A 17 9.62 1.05 -2.42
N VAL A 18 10.07 -0.16 -2.71
CA VAL A 18 11.36 -0.66 -2.22
C VAL A 18 12.55 0.08 -2.82
N HIS A 19 12.42 0.60 -4.05
CA HIS A 19 13.47 1.43 -4.66
C HIS A 19 13.55 2.78 -3.97
N ASP A 20 12.41 3.42 -3.74
CA ASP A 20 12.35 4.72 -3.05
C ASP A 20 12.83 4.60 -1.60
N LEU A 21 12.57 3.47 -0.95
CA LEU A 21 13.11 3.15 0.37
C LEU A 21 14.64 3.07 0.35
N ALA A 22 15.22 2.38 -0.64
CA ALA A 22 16.66 2.29 -0.80
C ALA A 22 17.28 3.68 -1.05
N ASP A 23 16.67 4.49 -1.90
CA ASP A 23 17.10 5.86 -2.16
C ASP A 23 17.07 6.71 -0.89
N LEU A 24 16.00 6.60 -0.08
CA LEU A 24 15.90 7.32 1.17
C LEU A 24 16.98 6.88 2.18
N HIS A 25 17.30 5.59 2.22
CA HIS A 25 18.38 5.08 3.07
C HIS A 25 19.74 5.65 2.67
N ILE A 26 20.05 5.67 1.37
CA ILE A 26 21.29 6.26 0.86
C ILE A 26 21.36 7.76 1.21
N LEU A 27 20.28 8.50 0.95
CA LEU A 27 20.21 9.93 1.29
C LEU A 27 20.40 10.20 2.78
N ALA A 28 19.90 9.31 3.65
CA ALA A 28 20.08 9.42 5.09
C ALA A 28 21.52 9.11 5.54
N MET A 29 22.27 8.30 4.78
CA MET A 29 23.68 8.02 5.05
C MET A 29 24.61 9.13 4.54
N GLU A 30 24.26 9.77 3.42
CA GLU A 30 25.13 10.75 2.76
C GLU A 30 24.97 12.18 3.32
N LYS A 31 23.81 12.51 3.90
CA LYS A 31 23.51 13.87 4.33
C LYS A 31 23.68 14.02 5.84
N GLU A 32 24.63 14.86 6.25
CA GLU A 32 24.86 15.17 7.67
C GLU A 32 23.59 15.65 8.40
N VAL A 33 22.71 16.39 7.70
CA VAL A 33 21.41 16.86 8.25
C VAL A 33 20.44 15.72 8.62
N ALA A 34 20.73 14.49 8.19
CA ALA A 34 19.97 13.30 8.54
C ALA A 34 20.36 12.75 9.93
N ASP A 35 21.48 13.16 10.52
CA ASP A 35 21.93 12.62 11.80
C ASP A 35 20.91 12.86 12.92
N GLY A 36 20.67 11.83 13.72
CA GLY A 36 19.64 11.80 14.76
C GLY A 36 18.19 11.95 14.25
N GLN A 37 17.95 11.96 12.94
CA GLN A 37 16.61 12.12 12.37
C GLN A 37 15.94 10.79 12.05
N ARG A 38 14.62 10.73 12.24
CA ARG A 38 13.76 9.65 11.73
C ARG A 38 12.96 10.18 10.54
N PHE A 39 12.81 9.34 9.52
CA PHE A 39 12.08 9.63 8.29
C PHE A 39 11.05 8.54 8.01
N ILE A 40 9.90 8.94 7.46
CA ILE A 40 8.84 8.03 6.99
C ILE A 40 9.09 7.75 5.51
N ALA A 41 9.22 6.48 5.16
CA ALA A 41 9.55 6.01 3.83
C ALA A 41 8.31 5.54 3.07
N GLU A 42 7.32 6.42 2.97
CA GLU A 42 6.06 6.15 2.31
C GLU A 42 5.73 7.30 1.36
N SER A 43 5.10 6.98 0.23
CA SER A 43 4.73 7.95 -0.80
C SER A 43 3.40 8.62 -0.46
N GLU A 44 2.34 7.80 -0.45
CA GLU A 44 0.93 8.15 -0.33
C GLU A 44 0.19 6.97 0.32
N GLU A 45 -1.05 7.22 0.74
CA GLU A 45 -1.94 6.18 1.24
C GLU A 45 -2.94 5.76 0.16
N MET A 46 -3.22 4.47 0.07
CA MET A 46 -4.24 3.94 -0.82
C MET A 46 -5.10 2.90 -0.10
N THR A 47 -6.41 3.06 -0.18
CA THR A 47 -7.32 2.04 0.32
C THR A 47 -7.34 0.81 -0.58
N MET A 48 -7.57 -0.36 0.00
CA MET A 48 -7.70 -1.59 -0.79
C MET A 48 -8.81 -1.53 -1.87
N PRO A 49 -9.96 -0.88 -1.62
CA PRO A 49 -10.95 -0.63 -2.66
C PRO A 49 -10.48 0.31 -3.78
N GLN A 50 -9.67 1.33 -3.47
CA GLN A 50 -9.06 2.19 -4.49
C GLN A 50 -8.08 1.38 -5.35
N MET A 51 -7.23 0.54 -4.73
CA MET A 51 -6.37 -0.39 -5.46
C MET A 51 -7.20 -1.31 -6.36
N ALA A 52 -8.28 -1.92 -5.84
CA ALA A 52 -9.13 -2.82 -6.62
C ALA A 52 -9.76 -2.12 -7.84
N ARG A 53 -10.20 -0.87 -7.71
CA ARG A 53 -10.70 -0.07 -8.84
C ARG A 53 -9.61 0.23 -9.85
N LEU A 54 -8.45 0.71 -9.39
CA LEU A 54 -7.28 0.95 -10.23
C LEU A 54 -6.91 -0.30 -11.05
N LEU A 55 -6.84 -1.47 -10.39
CA LEU A 55 -6.49 -2.71 -11.07
C LEU A 55 -7.58 -3.18 -12.04
N LYS A 56 -8.86 -2.98 -11.72
CA LYS A 56 -9.96 -3.32 -12.64
C LYS A 56 -9.92 -2.47 -13.91
N GLU A 57 -9.55 -1.20 -13.78
CA GLU A 57 -9.40 -0.27 -14.91
C GLU A 57 -8.19 -0.61 -15.79
N GLN A 58 -7.03 -0.88 -15.18
CA GLN A 58 -5.79 -1.11 -15.93
C GLN A 58 -5.66 -2.54 -16.47
N TYR A 59 -6.30 -3.52 -15.85
CA TYR A 59 -6.21 -4.95 -16.21
C TYR A 59 -7.59 -5.57 -16.45
N PRO A 60 -8.35 -5.14 -17.48
CA PRO A 60 -9.73 -5.56 -17.69
C PRO A 60 -9.91 -7.06 -17.93
N ASN A 61 -8.88 -7.71 -18.48
CA ASN A 61 -8.85 -9.15 -18.76
C ASN A 61 -8.67 -10.00 -17.50
N TYR A 62 -8.33 -9.39 -16.35
CA TYR A 62 -8.14 -10.08 -15.09
C TYR A 62 -9.39 -10.03 -14.22
N LYS A 63 -9.55 -11.08 -13.40
CA LYS A 63 -10.69 -11.21 -12.50
C LYS A 63 -10.50 -10.33 -11.26
N VAL A 64 -10.73 -9.03 -11.39
CA VAL A 64 -10.72 -8.08 -10.26
C VAL A 64 -12.14 -7.75 -9.83
N ARG A 65 -12.45 -7.84 -8.53
CA ARG A 65 -13.73 -7.40 -7.95
C ARG A 65 -13.52 -6.08 -7.20
N THR A 66 -14.44 -5.14 -7.39
CA THR A 66 -14.43 -3.80 -6.74
C THR A 66 -15.40 -3.69 -5.57
N MET A 67 -16.13 -4.77 -5.25
CA MET A 67 -17.03 -4.82 -4.11
C MET A 67 -16.26 -4.68 -2.80
N VAL A 68 -16.78 -3.86 -1.90
CA VAL A 68 -16.20 -3.62 -0.58
C VAL A 68 -16.91 -4.46 0.49
N ILE A 69 -16.15 -5.18 1.31
CA ILE A 69 -16.68 -5.92 2.45
C ILE A 69 -16.99 -4.91 3.58
N PRO A 70 -18.24 -4.84 4.08
CA PRO A 70 -18.57 -3.98 5.20
C PRO A 70 -17.81 -4.35 6.48
N ASN A 71 -17.39 -3.35 7.25
CA ASN A 71 -16.53 -3.55 8.43
C ASN A 71 -17.16 -4.50 9.48
N PHE A 72 -18.48 -4.44 9.70
CA PHE A 72 -19.14 -5.33 10.65
C PHE A 72 -19.07 -6.81 10.24
N VAL A 73 -19.07 -7.09 8.94
CA VAL A 73 -18.92 -8.47 8.41
C VAL A 73 -17.53 -9.00 8.75
N ILE A 74 -16.50 -8.16 8.61
CA ILE A 74 -15.11 -8.50 9.00
C ILE A 74 -15.06 -8.79 10.51
N GLY A 75 -15.71 -7.97 11.34
CA GLY A 75 -15.81 -8.18 12.78
C GLY A 75 -16.44 -9.54 13.14
N ILE A 76 -17.55 -9.91 12.49
CA ILE A 76 -18.19 -11.22 12.69
C ILE A 76 -17.25 -12.35 12.26
N MET A 77 -16.64 -12.25 11.07
CA MET A 77 -15.76 -13.29 10.54
C MET A 77 -14.47 -13.47 11.36
N ALA A 78 -14.02 -12.44 12.07
CA ALA A 78 -12.84 -12.50 12.95
C ALA A 78 -12.99 -13.53 14.07
N HIS A 79 -14.22 -13.84 14.51
CA HIS A 79 -14.43 -14.88 15.51
C HIS A 79 -14.10 -16.29 14.99
N PHE A 80 -14.21 -16.50 13.68
CA PHE A 80 -14.11 -17.82 13.06
C PHE A 80 -12.81 -18.04 12.28
N GLN A 81 -12.16 -16.97 11.78
CA GLN A 81 -11.03 -17.08 10.86
C GLN A 81 -9.84 -16.22 11.31
N ALA A 82 -8.66 -16.82 11.44
CA ALA A 82 -7.44 -16.12 11.86
C ALA A 82 -7.04 -14.93 10.96
N PRO A 83 -7.12 -15.00 9.61
CA PRO A 83 -6.81 -13.84 8.77
C PRO A 83 -7.74 -12.65 9.02
N MET A 84 -9.01 -12.91 9.35
CA MET A 84 -9.98 -11.86 9.66
C MET A 84 -9.72 -11.23 11.02
N LYS A 85 -9.11 -11.95 11.98
CA LYS A 85 -8.66 -11.36 13.25
C LYS A 85 -7.62 -10.27 13.02
N VAL A 86 -6.64 -10.53 12.16
CA VAL A 86 -5.60 -9.55 11.79
C VAL A 86 -6.24 -8.37 11.07
N LEU A 87 -7.13 -8.62 10.13
CA LEU A 87 -7.82 -7.56 9.41
C LEU A 87 -8.66 -6.69 10.35
N ASN A 88 -9.30 -7.30 11.36
CA ASN A 88 -10.14 -6.60 12.33
C ASN A 88 -9.35 -5.62 13.22
N THR A 89 -8.03 -5.77 13.37
CA THR A 89 -7.22 -4.80 14.14
C THR A 89 -6.91 -3.53 13.35
N ILE A 90 -7.03 -3.55 12.02
CA ILE A 90 -6.66 -2.43 11.15
C ILE A 90 -7.84 -1.78 10.43
N ILE A 91 -9.01 -2.43 10.38
CA ILE A 91 -10.20 -1.83 9.76
C ILE A 91 -10.65 -0.58 10.53
N GLY A 92 -11.01 0.47 9.78
CA GLY A 92 -11.45 1.74 10.38
C GLY A 92 -10.33 2.60 10.97
N LEU A 93 -9.08 2.13 10.99
CA LEU A 93 -7.95 2.99 11.34
C LEU A 93 -7.79 4.11 10.31
N LYS A 94 -7.47 5.30 10.81
CA LYS A 94 -7.02 6.43 10.01
C LYS A 94 -5.56 6.67 10.34
N TYR A 95 -4.72 6.68 9.32
CA TYR A 95 -3.31 6.99 9.48
C TYR A 95 -3.10 8.51 9.37
N HIS A 96 -2.13 9.01 10.11
CA HIS A 96 -1.65 10.38 10.01
C HIS A 96 -0.17 10.30 9.65
N GLN A 97 0.11 10.11 8.36
CA GLN A 97 1.45 10.01 7.80
C GLN A 97 1.87 11.36 7.22
N ASN A 98 3.12 11.76 7.45
CA ASN A 98 3.67 12.99 6.89
C ASN A 98 5.15 12.81 6.49
N ASN A 99 5.38 12.63 5.20
CA ASN A 99 6.73 12.51 4.61
C ASN A 99 7.41 13.86 4.29
N THR A 100 6.79 15.00 4.65
CA THR A 100 7.33 16.34 4.35
C THR A 100 8.77 16.49 4.83
N LYS A 101 9.11 15.93 5.99
CA LYS A 101 10.48 16.00 6.53
C LYS A 101 11.52 15.36 5.59
N ALA A 102 11.21 14.20 5.03
CA ALA A 102 12.09 13.52 4.08
C ALA A 102 12.20 14.32 2.77
N ARG A 103 11.08 14.87 2.30
CA ARG A 103 11.02 15.72 1.11
C ARG A 103 11.81 17.03 1.28
N THR A 104 11.75 17.67 2.44
CA THR A 104 12.39 18.97 2.66
C THR A 104 13.87 18.84 3.01
N LEU A 105 14.22 17.99 3.98
CA LEU A 105 15.60 17.85 4.45
C LEU A 105 16.46 17.04 3.48
N LEU A 106 15.92 15.93 2.97
CA LEU A 106 16.68 15.01 2.13
C LEU A 106 16.41 15.20 0.64
N ARG A 107 15.47 16.08 0.25
CA ARG A 107 15.04 16.22 -1.16
C ARG A 107 14.57 14.89 -1.76
N TRP A 108 14.12 13.98 -0.91
CA TRP A 108 13.60 12.69 -1.32
C TRP A 108 12.24 12.87 -2.00
N ASN A 109 12.07 12.29 -3.18
CA ASN A 109 10.84 12.39 -3.94
C ASN A 109 10.39 10.99 -4.38
N PRO A 110 9.59 10.29 -3.55
CA PRO A 110 9.12 8.97 -3.88
C PRO A 110 8.12 9.02 -5.03
N ARG A 111 7.99 7.90 -5.71
CA ARG A 111 7.07 7.68 -6.81
C ARG A 111 5.62 7.68 -6.31
N PRO A 112 4.64 7.99 -7.18
CA PRO A 112 3.24 7.89 -6.82
C PRO A 112 2.84 6.46 -6.45
N ALA A 113 1.97 6.28 -5.45
CA ALA A 113 1.54 4.95 -5.00
C ALA A 113 0.90 4.10 -6.12
N LYS A 114 0.25 4.77 -7.09
CA LYS A 114 -0.31 4.13 -8.28
C LYS A 114 0.77 3.39 -9.09
N GLU A 115 1.93 3.99 -9.31
CA GLU A 115 3.00 3.38 -10.11
C GLU A 115 3.49 2.10 -9.43
N THR A 116 3.84 2.15 -8.15
CA THR A 116 4.26 0.99 -7.36
C THR A 116 3.26 -0.17 -7.41
N VAL A 117 1.95 0.13 -7.29
CA VAL A 117 0.90 -0.90 -7.37
C VAL A 117 0.84 -1.53 -8.76
N LEU A 118 0.96 -0.73 -9.83
CA LEU A 118 0.91 -1.24 -11.20
C LEU A 118 2.17 -2.04 -11.54
N ASP A 119 3.35 -1.55 -11.16
CA ASP A 119 4.62 -2.23 -11.38
C ASP A 119 4.67 -3.60 -10.67
N THR A 120 4.15 -3.67 -9.45
CA THR A 120 4.00 -4.94 -8.72
C THR A 120 3.17 -5.93 -9.53
N VAL A 121 2.02 -5.50 -10.09
CA VAL A 121 1.15 -6.39 -10.85
C VAL A 121 1.77 -6.78 -12.19
N ASN A 122 2.41 -5.85 -12.89
CA ASN A 122 3.14 -6.13 -14.12
C ASN A 122 4.23 -7.19 -13.90
N TYR A 123 4.99 -7.06 -12.80
CA TYR A 123 5.99 -8.05 -12.43
C TYR A 123 5.36 -9.44 -12.15
N MET A 124 4.24 -9.48 -11.43
CA MET A 124 3.55 -10.74 -11.13
C MET A 124 3.03 -11.44 -12.40
N ILE A 125 2.53 -10.69 -13.38
CA ILE A 125 2.11 -11.20 -14.70
C ILE A 125 3.31 -11.73 -15.48
N ALA A 126 4.38 -10.92 -15.60
CA ALA A 126 5.59 -11.30 -16.32
C ALA A 126 6.28 -12.53 -15.72
N SER A 127 6.17 -12.71 -14.41
CA SER A 127 6.74 -13.83 -13.67
C SER A 127 5.81 -15.05 -13.56
N HIS A 128 4.63 -15.02 -14.21
CA HIS A 128 3.63 -16.09 -14.17
C HIS A 128 3.18 -16.50 -12.75
N ILE A 129 3.18 -15.54 -11.81
CA ILE A 129 2.72 -15.76 -10.42
C ILE A 129 1.19 -15.68 -10.35
N ILE A 130 0.56 -14.95 -11.28
CA ILE A 130 -0.89 -14.82 -11.45
C ILE A 130 -1.31 -15.02 -12.90
#